data_AF-A0A254PXC0-F1
#
_entry.id   AF-A0A254PXC0-F1
#
_cell.length_a   1.000
_cell.length_b   1.000
_cell.length_c   1.000
_cell.angle_alpha   90.00
_cell.angle_beta   90.00
_cell.angle_gamma   90.00
#
_symmetry.space_group_name_H-M   'P 1'
#
loop_
_entity.id
_entity.type
_entity.pdbx_description
1 polymer ?
#
loop_
_entity_poly.entity_id
_entity_poly.type
_entity_poly.pdbx_seq_one_letter_code
_entity_poly.pdbx_strand_id
1 'polypeptide(L)' 'MVYPCAQTFLLGLRAWLEAPVSVRGQVKYVVMSQEQYQYLRECELEAALAESRADLAGGRFVKETVAQHIKRLKQINKSA' A
#
# COMPACT_ATOMS: atom_id res chain seq x y z
N MET A 1 33.54 5.90 -9.39
CA MET A 1 32.73 5.47 -10.55
C MET A 1 31.27 5.59 -10.16
N VAL A 2 30.57 6.63 -10.64
CA VAL A 2 29.12 6.73 -10.43
C VAL A 2 28.45 6.01 -11.59
N TYR A 3 27.70 4.96 -11.30
CA TYR A 3 26.98 4.20 -12.33
C TYR A 3 25.99 5.13 -13.04
N PRO A 4 26.03 5.26 -14.38
CA PRO A 4 25.18 6.19 -15.11
C PRO A 4 23.68 5.97 -14.84
N CYS A 5 23.26 4.72 -14.58
CA CYS A 5 21.89 4.43 -14.14
C CYS A 5 21.53 5.06 -12.79
N ALA A 6 22.45 5.06 -11.81
CA ALA A 6 22.20 5.66 -10.49
C ALA A 6 22.09 7.19 -10.59
N GLN A 7 22.87 7.80 -11.47
CA GLN A 7 22.80 9.25 -11.74
C GLN A 7 21.44 9.64 -12.34
N THR A 8 20.89 8.83 -13.26
CA THR A 8 19.57 9.06 -13.86
C THR A 8 18.45 8.99 -12.81
N PHE A 9 18.52 8.07 -11.85
CA PHE A 9 17.53 8.00 -10.77
C PHE A 9 17.58 9.22 -9.84
N LEU A 10 18.78 9.64 -9.42
CA LEU A 10 18.93 10.80 -8.54
C LEU A 10 18.52 12.11 -9.23
N LEU A 11 18.74 12.24 -10.53
CA LEU A 11 18.24 13.38 -11.32
C LEU A 11 16.71 13.32 -11.46
N GLY A 12 16.14 12.13 -11.68
CA GLY A 12 14.69 11.92 -11.70
C GLY A 12 14.03 12.37 -10.41
N LEU A 13 14.60 11.99 -9.25
CA LEU A 13 14.09 12.36 -7.92
C LEU A 13 14.17 13.85 -7.60
N ARG A 14 14.96 14.62 -8.35
CA ARG A 14 15.04 16.08 -8.21
C ARG A 14 13.92 16.80 -8.96
N ALA A 15 13.41 16.20 -10.03
CA ALA A 15 12.34 16.77 -10.84
C ALA A 15 10.96 16.18 -10.47
N TRP A 16 10.94 14.93 -9.99
CA TRP A 16 9.77 14.15 -9.65
C TRP A 16 9.98 13.48 -8.29
N LEU A 17 8.93 13.27 -7.50
CA LEU A 17 9.08 12.62 -6.18
C LEU A 17 9.31 11.10 -6.28
N GLU A 18 9.09 10.53 -7.46
CA GLU A 18 9.16 9.10 -7.75
C GLU A 18 9.84 8.84 -9.10
N ALA A 19 10.58 7.74 -9.20
CA ALA A 19 11.24 7.30 -10.43
C ALA A 19 11.00 5.80 -10.68
N PRO A 20 10.32 5.42 -11.78
CA PRO A 20 10.07 4.01 -12.08
C PRO A 20 11.32 3.30 -12.58
N VAL A 21 11.48 2.03 -12.20
CA VAL A 21 12.54 1.12 -12.63
C VAL A 21 11.91 -0.02 -13.43
N SER A 22 12.30 -0.14 -14.69
CA SER A 22 11.84 -1.22 -15.56
C SER A 22 12.81 -2.39 -15.61
N VAL A 23 12.27 -3.62 -15.58
CA VAL A 23 13.00 -4.87 -15.79
C VAL A 23 12.36 -5.61 -16.96
N ARG A 24 13.13 -5.84 -18.04
CA ARG A 24 12.63 -6.45 -19.29
C ARG A 24 11.44 -5.70 -19.90
N GLY A 25 11.50 -4.37 -19.90
CA GLY A 25 10.47 -3.49 -20.47
C GLY A 25 9.22 -3.29 -19.62
N GLN A 26 9.18 -3.83 -18.40
CA GLN A 26 8.05 -3.67 -17.47
C GLN A 26 8.50 -2.93 -16.22
N VAL A 27 7.76 -1.90 -15.80
CA VAL A 27 7.99 -1.23 -14.52
C VAL A 27 7.76 -2.24 -13.40
N LYS A 28 8.80 -2.50 -12.61
CA LYS A 28 8.75 -3.46 -11.49
C LYS A 28 8.99 -2.82 -10.13
N TYR A 29 9.73 -1.72 -10.10
CA TYR A 29 10.05 -1.00 -8.86
C TYR A 29 9.85 0.49 -9.07
N VAL A 30 9.70 1.21 -7.97
CA VAL A 30 9.69 2.67 -7.92
C VAL A 30 10.67 3.09 -6.84
N VAL A 31 11.54 4.03 -7.16
CA VAL A 31 12.45 4.67 -6.21
C VAL A 31 11.86 6.02 -5.83
N MET A 32 11.92 6.37 -4.55
CA MET A 32 11.46 7.65 -4.00
C MET A 32 12.28 7.99 -2.75
N SER A 33 12.17 9.22 -2.23
CA SER A 33 12.77 9.56 -0.93
C SER A 33 12.05 8.83 0.21
N GLN A 34 12.73 8.67 1.35
CA GLN A 34 12.11 8.08 2.54
C GLN A 34 10.93 8.95 3.03
N GLU A 35 11.04 10.28 2.96
CA GLU A 35 9.95 11.17 3.37
C GLU A 35 8.73 11.00 2.45
N GLN A 36 8.94 10.91 1.14
CA GLN A 36 7.84 10.70 0.19
C GLN A 36 7.15 9.35 0.43
N TYR A 37 7.93 8.30 0.65
CA TYR A 37 7.37 6.98 0.97
C TYR A 37 6.54 7.01 2.26
N GLN A 38 7.04 7.67 3.30
CA GLN A 38 6.33 7.80 4.57
C GLN A 38 5.02 8.57 4.41
N TYR A 39 5.04 9.70 3.70
CA TYR A 39 3.85 10.49 3.43
C TYR A 39 2.75 9.67 2.74
N LEU A 40 3.07 8.97 1.65
CA LEU A 40 2.10 8.13 0.94
C LEU A 40 1.60 6.99 1.83
N ARG A 41 2.49 6.39 2.63
CA ARG A 41 2.11 5.33 3.56
C ARG A 41 1.15 5.82 4.65
N GLU A 42 1.38 7.02 5.17
CA GLU A 42 0.49 7.64 6.15
C GLU A 42 -0.89 7.95 5.54
N CYS A 43 -0.93 8.51 4.33
CA CYS A 43 -2.19 8.75 3.63
C CYS A 43 -3.02 7.46 3.42
N GLU A 44 -2.39 6.36 3.02
CA GLU A 44 -3.07 5.05 2.88
C GLU A 44 -3.62 4.55 4.21
N LEU A 45 -2.87 4.71 5.31
CA LEU A 45 -3.30 4.32 6.65
C LEU A 45 -4.46 5.19 7.16
N GLU A 46 -4.41 6.49 6.90
CA GLU A 46 -5.50 7.42 7.25
C GLU A 46 -6.78 7.10 6.48
N ALA A 47 -6.67 6.76 5.19
CA ALA A 47 -7.81 6.33 4.38
C ALA A 47 -8.43 5.04 4.94
N ALA A 48 -7.63 4.01 5.24
CA ALA A 48 -8.11 2.77 5.83
C ALA A 48 -8.75 2.97 7.22
N LEU A 49 -8.23 3.90 8.02
CA LEU A 49 -8.82 4.27 9.30
C LEU A 49 -10.16 4.99 9.12
N ALA A 50 -10.25 5.92 8.18
CA ALA A 50 -11.48 6.64 7.85
C ALA A 50 -12.57 5.67 7.36
N GLU A 51 -12.21 4.73 6.49
CA GLU A 51 -13.10 3.65 6.02
C GLU A 51 -13.61 2.81 7.19
N SER A 52 -12.70 2.35 8.06
CA SER A 52 -13.06 1.57 9.25
C SER A 52 -14.03 2.34 10.17
N ARG A 53 -13.81 3.64 10.36
CA ARG A 53 -14.71 4.50 11.15
C ARG A 53 -16.08 4.66 10.49
N ALA A 54 -16.11 4.80 9.16
CA ALA A 54 -17.35 4.87 8.41
C ALA A 54 -18.13 3.54 8.47
N ASP A 55 -17.44 2.40 8.49
CA ASP A 55 -18.06 1.08 8.67
C ASP A 55 -18.67 0.92 10.06
N LEU A 56 -17.97 1.37 11.10
CA LEU A 56 -18.52 1.41 12.45
C LEU A 56 -19.76 2.30 12.54
N ALA A 57 -19.70 3.52 12.01
CA ALA A 57 -20.82 4.46 11.99
C ALA A 57 -22.00 3.94 11.17
N GLY A 58 -21.73 3.24 10.06
CA GLY A 58 -22.74 2.66 9.19
C GLY A 58 -23.22 1.27 9.62
N GLY A 59 -22.76 0.73 10.75
CA GLY A 59 -23.13 -0.61 11.22
C GLY A 59 -22.65 -1.75 10.33
N ARG A 60 -21.66 -1.53 9.46
CA ARG A 60 -21.09 -2.53 8.53
C ARG A 60 -20.03 -3.40 9.22
N PHE A 61 -20.37 -3.95 10.38
CA PHE A 61 -19.49 -4.84 11.12
C PHE A 61 -20.30 -5.97 11.78
N VAL A 62 -19.62 -7.04 12.16
CA VAL A 62 -20.24 -8.18 12.87
C VAL A 62 -19.65 -8.26 14.27
N LYS A 63 -20.51 -8.27 15.28
CA LYS A 63 -20.11 -8.56 16.67
C LYS A 63 -20.30 -10.04 16.94
N GLU A 64 -19.20 -10.76 17.11
CA GLU A 64 -19.21 -12.21 17.31
C GLU A 64 -18.05 -12.65 18.22
N THR A 65 -18.16 -13.83 18.79
CA THR A 65 -17.05 -14.47 19.51
C THR A 65 -15.96 -14.92 18.54
N VAL A 66 -14.73 -15.10 19.03
CA VAL A 66 -13.61 -15.63 18.24
C VAL A 66 -13.95 -16.96 17.56
N ALA A 67 -14.66 -17.86 18.26
CA ALA A 67 -15.06 -19.16 17.71
C ALA A 67 -16.04 -19.02 16.52
N GLN A 68 -17.02 -18.12 16.62
CA GLN A 68 -17.96 -17.81 15.54
C GLN A 68 -17.24 -17.17 14.34
N HIS A 69 -16.31 -16.25 14.62
CA HIS A 69 -15.49 -15.59 13.60
C HIS A 69 -14.69 -16.60 12.77
N ILE A 70 -13.96 -17.52 13.43
CA ILE A 70 -13.18 -18.55 12.75
C ILE A 70 -14.09 -19.46 11.91
N LYS A 71 -15.27 -19.84 12.42
CA LYS A 71 -16.23 -20.64 11.66
C LYS A 71 -16.70 -19.91 10.40
N ARG A 72 -16.99 -18.61 10.50
CA ARG A 72 -17.42 -17.77 9.37
C ARG A 72 -16.31 -17.63 8.32
N LEU A 73 -15.08 -17.33 8.73
CA LEU A 73 -13.94 -17.22 7.81
C LEU A 73 -13.65 -18.54 7.07
N LYS A 74 -13.75 -19.68 7.76
CA LYS A 74 -13.60 -21.00 7.12
C LYS A 74 -14.64 -21.23 6.02
N GLN A 75 -15.87 -20.76 6.21
CA GLN A 75 -16.91 -20.86 5.19
C GLN A 75 -16.61 -19.95 3.99
N ILE A 76 -16.19 -18.70 4.23
CA ILE A 76 -15.84 -17.72 3.18
C ILE A 76 -14.68 -18.26 2.32
N ASN A 77 -13.61 -18.75 2.97
CA ASN A 77 -12.41 -19.24 2.29
C ASN A 77 -12.65 -20.55 1.52
N LYS A 78 -13.73 -21.29 1.80
CA LYS A 78 -14.12 -22.47 1.04
C LYS A 78 -14.88 -22.10 -0.25
N SER A 79 -15.53 -20.94 -0.26
CA SER A 79 -16.32 -20.44 -1.39
C SER A 79 -15.58 -19.49 -2.32
N ALA A 80 -14.35 -19.11 -1.96
CA ALA A 80 -13.43 -18.34 -2.79
C ALA A 80 -12.49 -19.28 -3.55
#